data_AF-A0A3E2NDN9-F1
#
_entry.id   AF-A0A3E2NDN9-F1
#
_cell.length_a   1.000
_cell.length_b   1.000
_cell.length_c   1.000
_cell.angle_alpha   90.00
_cell.angle_beta   90.00
_cell.angle_gamma   90.00
#
_symmetry.space_group_name_H-M   'P 1'
#
loop_
_entity.id
_entity.type
_entity.pdbx_description
1 polymer ?
#
loop_
_entity_poly.entity_id
_entity_poly.type
_entity_poly.pdbx_seq_one_letter_code
_entity_poly.pdbx_strand_id
1 'polypeptide(L)' 'MGFIINTFEIWRSIALIDYDFFLKDAVEEGTVLVVSIDRLLWMRVSAMEVEKYKKDLDLMKEYYYRNYRNQCYLRNIV' A
#
# COMPACT_ATOMS: atom_id res chain seq x y z
N MET A 1 6.79 11.78 -11.33
CA MET A 1 5.97 12.65 -12.22
C MET A 1 4.97 11.79 -12.97
N GLY A 2 3.71 11.75 -12.53
CA GLY A 2 2.63 10.94 -13.12
C GLY A 2 1.73 11.72 -14.10
N PHE A 3 0.77 11.02 -14.73
CA PHE A 3 -0.26 11.60 -15.60
C PHE A 3 -1.64 11.07 -15.17
N ILE A 4 -2.67 11.91 -15.25
CA ILE A 4 -4.04 11.54 -14.88
C ILE A 4 -4.77 11.09 -16.14
N ILE A 5 -5.25 9.84 -16.18
CA ILE A 5 -6.19 9.36 -17.20
C ILE A 5 -7.57 9.25 -16.54
N ASN A 6 -8.49 10.13 -16.94
CA ASN A 6 -9.84 10.21 -16.37
C ASN A 6 -9.79 10.40 -14.84
N THR A 7 -10.28 9.43 -14.05
CA THR A 7 -10.25 9.44 -12.58
C THR A 7 -9.03 8.73 -11.98
N PHE A 8 -8.15 8.16 -12.80
CA PHE A 8 -7.02 7.36 -12.35
C PHE A 8 -5.70 8.13 -12.48
N GLU A 9 -4.92 8.20 -11.40
CA GLU A 9 -3.53 8.69 -11.43
C GLU A 9 -2.60 7.55 -11.87
N ILE A 10 -1.92 7.73 -13.00
CA ILE A 10 -0.83 6.84 -13.45
C ILE A 10 0.49 7.39 -12.95
N TRP A 11 1.14 6.62 -12.08
CA TRP A 11 2.40 7.00 -11.45
C TRP A 11 3.59 6.36 -12.17
N ARG A 12 4.50 7.18 -12.71
CA ARG A 12 5.80 6.71 -13.26
C ARG A 12 6.79 6.31 -12.17
N SER A 13 6.64 6.89 -10.99
CA SER A 13 7.51 6.73 -9.83
C SER A 13 6.75 7.29 -8.64
N ILE A 14 6.82 6.65 -7.48
CA ILE A 14 6.22 7.17 -6.24
C ILE A 14 7.31 7.26 -5.20
N ALA A 15 7.58 8.48 -4.70
CA ALA A 15 8.69 8.75 -3.79
C ALA A 15 10.06 8.25 -4.31
N LEU A 16 10.32 8.39 -5.61
CA LEU A 16 11.55 7.92 -6.31
C LEU A 16 11.74 6.39 -6.34
N ILE A 17 10.79 5.61 -5.82
CA ILE A 17 10.76 4.16 -6.00
C ILE A 17 10.33 3.86 -7.44
N ASP A 18 11.08 2.97 -8.10
CA ASP A 18 10.82 2.54 -9.47
C ASP A 18 9.61 1.58 -9.56
N TYR A 19 9.13 1.39 -10.78
CA TYR A 19 7.98 0.53 -11.02
C TYR A 19 8.30 -0.96 -10.75
N ASP A 20 9.51 -1.39 -11.11
CA ASP A 20 9.98 -2.78 -10.95
C ASP A 20 9.98 -3.23 -9.49
N PHE A 21 10.26 -2.33 -8.54
CA PHE A 21 10.13 -2.62 -7.12
C PHE A 21 8.71 -3.09 -6.76
N PHE A 22 7.67 -2.46 -7.31
CA PHE A 22 6.27 -2.78 -7.02
C PHE A 22 5.80 -4.05 -7.73
N LEU A 23 6.41 -4.39 -8.86
CA LEU A 23 6.06 -5.58 -9.64
C LEU A 23 6.50 -6.89 -9.01
N LYS A 24 7.40 -6.84 -8.01
CA LYS A 24 7.84 -8.06 -7.33
C LYS A 24 6.64 -8.78 -6.70
N ASP A 25 6.41 -10.01 -7.18
CA ASP A 25 5.32 -10.90 -6.80
C ASP A 25 3.92 -10.38 -7.16
N ALA A 26 3.82 -9.41 -8.08
CA ALA A 26 2.54 -8.94 -8.60
C ALA A 26 1.85 -10.03 -9.45
N VAL A 27 0.52 -10.07 -9.38
CA VAL A 27 -0.30 -11.02 -10.13
C VAL A 27 -1.08 -10.29 -11.24
N GLU A 28 -1.17 -10.92 -12.40
CA GLU A 28 -2.02 -10.44 -13.50
C GLU A 28 -3.48 -10.76 -13.21
N GLU A 29 -4.33 -9.73 -13.19
CA GLU A 29 -5.78 -9.86 -13.02
C GLU A 29 -6.48 -9.14 -14.19
N GLY A 30 -6.76 -9.90 -15.25
CA GLY A 30 -7.36 -9.38 -16.47
C GLY A 30 -6.45 -8.39 -17.19
N THR A 31 -6.75 -7.09 -17.08
CA THR A 31 -5.99 -6.01 -17.73
C THR A 31 -5.14 -5.18 -16.75
N VAL A 32 -5.06 -5.60 -15.48
CA VAL A 32 -4.31 -4.89 -14.45
C VAL A 32 -3.32 -5.81 -13.74
N LEU A 33 -2.26 -5.20 -13.19
CA LEU A 33 -1.32 -5.87 -12.29
C LEU A 33 -1.69 -5.52 -10.86
N VAL A 34 -1.95 -6.54 -10.04
CA VAL A 34 -2.25 -6.41 -8.63
C VAL A 34 -0.96 -6.63 -7.85
N VAL A 35 -0.50 -5.58 -7.18
CA VAL A 35 0.71 -5.60 -6.35
C VAL A 35 0.37 -5.96 -4.92
N SER A 36 1.33 -6.50 -4.17
CA SER A 36 1.10 -6.82 -2.76
C SER A 36 0.92 -5.56 -1.92
N ILE A 37 0.09 -5.66 -0.89
CA ILE A 37 -0.17 -4.58 0.06
C ILE A 37 1.12 -4.15 0.81
N ASP A 38 2.08 -5.07 1.00
CA ASP A 38 3.39 -4.76 1.56
C ASP A 38 4.19 -3.82 0.66
N ARG A 39 4.16 -4.02 -0.66
CA ARG A 39 4.80 -3.12 -1.63
C ARG A 39 4.16 -1.73 -1.59
N LEU A 40 2.84 -1.68 -1.48
CA LEU A 40 2.11 -0.41 -1.32
C LEU A 40 2.49 0.29 -0.01
N LEU A 41 2.75 -0.45 1.07
CA LEU A 41 3.11 0.12 2.37
C LEU A 41 4.43 0.91 2.29
N TRP A 42 5.45 0.33 1.65
CA TRP A 42 6.76 0.99 1.47
C TRP A 42 6.65 2.34 0.78
N MET A 43 5.80 2.41 -0.24
CA MET A 43 5.49 3.66 -0.93
C MET A 43 4.86 4.68 0.01
N ARG A 44 3.85 4.27 0.79
CA ARG A 44 3.12 5.20 1.65
C ARG A 44 3.97 5.72 2.80
N VAL A 45 4.82 4.88 3.37
CA VAL A 45 5.81 5.29 4.38
C VAL A 45 6.79 6.29 3.79
N SER A 46 7.30 6.05 2.58
CA SER A 46 8.28 6.93 1.92
C SER A 46 7.73 8.34 1.60
N ALA A 47 6.42 8.52 1.62
CA ALA A 47 5.75 9.79 1.34
C ALA A 47 4.83 10.26 2.49
N MET A 48 5.03 9.74 3.70
CA MET A 48 4.11 9.93 4.83
C MET A 48 3.88 11.39 5.26
N GLU A 49 4.78 12.30 4.87
CA GLU A 49 4.64 13.74 5.13
C GLU A 49 3.47 14.37 4.35
N VAL A 50 2.97 13.71 3.30
CA VAL A 50 1.78 14.14 2.58
C VAL A 50 0.53 13.59 3.27
N GLU A 51 -0.39 14.47 3.66
CA GLU A 51 -1.59 14.11 4.42
C GLU A 51 -2.41 12.98 3.78
N LYS A 52 -2.54 12.98 2.45
CA LYS A 52 -3.20 11.90 1.68
C LYS A 52 -2.58 10.53 2.00
N TYR A 53 -1.25 10.44 1.95
CA TYR A 53 -0.56 9.17 2.20
C TYR A 53 -0.54 8.78 3.67
N LYS A 54 -0.58 9.76 4.58
CA LYS A 54 -0.78 9.49 6.00
C LYS A 54 -2.14 8.84 6.28
N LYS A 55 -3.22 9.34 5.66
CA LYS A 55 -4.55 8.71 5.75
C LYS A 55 -4.56 7.29 5.18
N ASP A 56 -3.90 7.09 4.04
CA ASP A 56 -3.74 5.75 3.47
C ASP A 56 -2.97 4.83 4.43
N LEU A 57 -1.89 5.31 5.07
CA LEU A 57 -1.14 4.54 6.08
C LEU A 57 -2.00 4.14 7.26
N ASP A 58 -2.83 5.05 7.77
CA ASP A 58 -3.72 4.75 8.90
C ASP A 58 -4.73 3.66 8.53
N LEU A 59 -5.29 3.70 7.33
CA LEU A 59 -6.18 2.65 6.82
C LEU A 59 -5.47 1.30 6.69
N MET A 60 -4.27 1.28 6.11
CA MET A 60 -3.47 0.06 5.97
C MET A 60 -3.10 -0.52 7.34
N LYS A 61 -2.69 0.33 8.29
CA LYS A 61 -2.41 -0.05 9.68
C LYS A 61 -3.62 -0.72 10.32
N GLU A 62 -4.82 -0.12 10.18
CA GLU A 62 -6.06 -0.73 10.67
C GLU A 62 -6.35 -2.07 10.03
N TYR A 63 -6.17 -2.20 8.72
CA TYR A 63 -6.33 -3.47 8.02
C TYR A 63 -5.40 -4.55 8.58
N TYR A 64 -4.10 -4.25 8.74
CA TYR A 64 -3.16 -5.21 9.31
C TYR A 64 -3.51 -5.59 10.75
N TYR A 65 -3.84 -4.60 11.56
CA TYR A 65 -4.19 -4.80 12.97
C TYR A 65 -5.46 -5.62 13.15
N ARG A 66 -6.43 -5.52 12.23
CA ARG A 66 -7.67 -6.32 12.28
C ARG A 66 -7.42 -7.76 11.83
N ASN A 67 -6.65 -7.97 10.76
CA ASN A 67 -6.55 -9.27 10.10
C ASN A 67 -5.40 -10.15 10.60
N TYR A 68 -4.30 -9.57 11.09
CA TYR A 68 -3.07 -10.31 11.42
C TYR A 68 -2.64 -10.19 12.88
N ARG A 69 -3.39 -9.45 13.71
CA ARG A 69 -3.12 -9.37 15.14
C ARG A 69 -3.31 -10.74 15.80
N ASN A 70 -2.37 -11.11 16.66
CA ASN A 70 -2.41 -12.37 17.40
C ASN A 70 -3.60 -12.37 18.38
N GLN A 71 -4.72 -12.96 17.96
CA GLN A 71 -5.94 -13.03 18.76
C GLN A 71 -5.76 -13.88 20.02
N CYS A 72 -4.89 -14.88 20.01
CA CYS A 72 -4.62 -15.73 21.17
C CYS A 72 -3.96 -14.94 22.31
N TYR A 73 -3.05 -14.02 22.00
CA TYR A 73 -2.40 -13.17 22.99
C TYR A 73 -3.36 -12.18 23.65
N LEU A 74 -4.38 -11.71 22.94
CA LEU A 74 -5.34 -10.73 23.46
C LEU A 74 -6.32 -11.29 24.47
N ARG A 75 -6.71 -12.56 24.32
CA ARG A 75 -7.62 -13.23 25.26
C ARG A 75 -7.00 -13.43 26.63
N ASN A 76 -5.67 -13.37 26.73
CA ASN A 76 -4.92 -13.58 27.97
C ASN A 76 -4.57 -12.27 28.70
N ILE A 77 -5.01 -11.12 28.18
CA ILE A 77 -4.74 -9.79 28.74
C ILE A 77 -6.03 -9.09 29.23
N VAL A 78 -7.21 -9.63 28.88
CA VAL A 78 -8.52 -9.12 29.32
C VAL A 78 -9.05 -9.94 30.49
#